data_AF-A0A7L9U2B0-F1
#
_entry.id   AF-A0A7L9U2B0-F1
#
_cell.length_a   1.000
_cell.length_b   1.000
_cell.length_c   1.000
_cell.angle_alpha   90.00
_cell.angle_beta   90.00
_cell.angle_gamma   90.00
#
_symmetry.space_group_name_H-M   'P 1'
#
loop_
_entity.id
_entity.type
_entity.pdbx_description
1 polymer ?
#
loop_
_entity_poly.entity_id
_entity_poly.type
_entity_poly.pdbx_seq_one_letter_code
_entity_poly.pdbx_strand_id
1 'polypeptide(L)'
;MIDTDDTAFRLPLRKLGEAKAMFAAVAPHRSLARAPFDTRNLATGVCIAFVLWALLLAAQPLLIHQWTQYIGFWLKALGLPAGTIVGASQAEPLHQLLAPLKSAIPSPEMLFGALAFGGAAWFAAGRLEGRLLPIKYLLRSLCVILLLSILVLLVWPESFAYSLEQHAGDLMTNGYRCLLVFPFMLGVGYHLFDERLVVKLLYSLAIETYFIVMIPHKIILHIVALHFGTRLSMPLLYVCLGSAFDVLVFVALYAWALSNLPPQHHSM
;
A
#
# COMPACT_ATOMS: atom_id res chain seq x y z
N MET A 1 -5.28 74.22 4.75
CA MET A 1 -6.51 73.44 4.49
C MET A 1 -6.12 72.40 3.46
N ILE A 2 -5.59 71.27 3.93
CA ILE A 2 -4.97 70.25 3.08
C ILE A 2 -6.03 69.18 2.83
N ASP A 3 -6.64 69.25 1.66
CA ASP A 3 -7.51 68.20 1.11
C ASP A 3 -6.59 67.02 0.71
N THR A 4 -6.40 66.09 1.64
CA THR A 4 -5.58 64.89 1.44
C THR A 4 -6.50 63.74 1.09
N ASP A 5 -6.80 63.65 -0.21
CA ASP A 5 -6.83 62.40 -0.97
C ASP A 5 -7.57 61.21 -0.33
N ASP A 6 -8.84 61.42 0.04
CA ASP A 6 -9.80 60.36 0.35
C ASP A 6 -10.00 59.39 -0.86
N THR A 7 -9.59 59.84 -2.04
CA THR A 7 -9.53 59.09 -3.31
C THR A 7 -8.45 58.00 -3.34
N ALA A 8 -7.28 58.25 -2.72
CA ALA A 8 -6.16 57.30 -2.75
C ALA A 8 -6.42 56.05 -1.90
N PHE A 9 -7.21 56.16 -0.83
CA PHE A 9 -7.56 55.03 0.04
C PHE A 9 -8.77 54.23 -0.46
N ARG A 10 -9.69 54.87 -1.19
CA ARG A 10 -10.88 54.23 -1.75
C ARG A 10 -10.58 53.40 -2.99
N LEU A 11 -9.57 53.75 -3.79
CA LEU A 11 -9.19 53.02 -5.00
C LEU A 11 -8.73 51.57 -4.72
N PRO A 12 -7.85 51.31 -3.73
CA PRO A 12 -7.46 49.96 -3.34
C PRO A 12 -8.64 49.14 -2.82
N LEU A 13 -9.52 49.74 -2.00
CA LEU A 13 -10.70 49.06 -1.47
C LEU A 13 -11.69 48.68 -2.56
N ARG A 14 -11.87 49.53 -3.58
CA ARG A 14 -12.70 49.21 -4.75
C ARG A 14 -12.11 48.05 -5.56
N LYS A 15 -10.80 48.08 -5.81
CA LYS A 15 -10.09 46.97 -6.48
C LYS A 15 -10.17 45.67 -5.67
N LEU A 16 -10.15 45.74 -4.35
CA LEU A 16 -10.31 44.58 -3.47
C LEU A 16 -11.73 44.02 -3.49
N GLY A 17 -12.74 44.90 -3.58
CA GLY A 17 -14.14 44.54 -3.77
C GLY A 17 -14.39 43.90 -5.15
N GLU A 18 -13.83 44.48 -6.20
CA GLU A 18 -13.88 43.95 -7.58
C GLU A 18 -13.15 42.60 -7.68
N ALA A 19 -11.97 42.46 -7.04
CA ALA A 19 -11.25 41.20 -6.97
C ALA A 19 -12.04 40.15 -6.17
N LYS A 20 -12.63 40.49 -5.02
CA LYS A 20 -13.51 39.57 -4.27
C LYS A 20 -14.74 39.15 -5.08
N ALA A 21 -15.36 40.07 -5.81
CA ALA A 21 -16.48 39.75 -6.68
C ALA A 21 -16.05 38.83 -7.84
N MET A 22 -14.86 39.05 -8.39
CA MET A 22 -14.27 38.19 -9.42
C MET A 22 -13.92 36.79 -8.88
N PHE A 23 -13.34 36.70 -7.67
CA PHE A 23 -13.06 35.41 -7.01
C PHE A 23 -14.32 34.70 -6.52
N ALA A 24 -15.38 35.42 -6.14
CA ALA A 24 -16.68 34.85 -5.80
C ALA A 24 -17.45 34.37 -7.04
N ALA A 25 -17.21 34.97 -8.20
CA ALA A 25 -17.74 34.54 -9.49
C ALA A 25 -17.01 33.30 -10.05
N VAL A 26 -15.79 33.02 -9.57
CA VAL A 26 -15.14 31.73 -9.81
C VAL A 26 -15.82 30.71 -8.90
N ALA A 27 -16.70 29.90 -9.48
CA ALA A 27 -17.29 28.76 -8.78
C ALA A 27 -16.17 28.00 -8.05
N PRO A 28 -16.32 27.70 -6.75
CA PRO A 28 -15.27 27.03 -6.00
C PRO A 28 -14.85 25.78 -6.76
N HIS A 29 -13.54 25.66 -7.01
CA HIS A 29 -12.98 24.49 -7.66
C HIS A 29 -13.53 23.24 -6.96
N ARG A 30 -13.97 22.21 -7.71
CA ARG A 30 -14.66 21.01 -7.19
C ARG A 30 -14.01 20.36 -5.97
N SER A 31 -12.70 20.57 -5.78
CA SER A 31 -11.91 20.13 -4.63
C SER A 31 -12.11 20.93 -3.33
N LEU A 32 -12.73 22.11 -3.38
CA LEU A 32 -13.01 23.02 -2.27
C LEU A 32 -14.50 23.07 -1.90
N ALA A 33 -15.38 22.54 -2.75
CA ALA A 33 -16.78 22.35 -2.43
C ALA A 33 -16.88 21.32 -1.30
N ARG A 34 -17.30 21.76 -0.10
CA ARG A 34 -17.59 20.85 1.00
C ARG A 34 -18.79 20.00 0.61
N ALA A 35 -18.56 18.70 0.39
CA ALA A 35 -19.66 17.75 0.28
C ALA A 35 -20.52 17.85 1.56
N PRO A 36 -21.86 17.93 1.44
CA PRO A 36 -22.72 17.97 2.61
C PRO A 36 -22.49 16.70 3.43
N PHE A 37 -22.12 16.87 4.69
CA PHE A 37 -21.88 15.75 5.59
C PHE A 37 -23.23 15.19 6.04
N ASP A 38 -23.59 14.02 5.52
CA ASP A 38 -24.77 13.28 5.95
C ASP A 38 -24.39 12.22 6.99
N THR A 39 -24.90 12.39 8.22
CA THR A 39 -24.68 11.45 9.33
C THR A 39 -25.22 10.06 9.04
N ARG A 40 -26.25 9.94 8.19
CA ARG A 40 -26.79 8.66 7.73
C ARG A 40 -25.78 7.92 6.85
N ASN A 41 -25.10 8.63 5.96
CA ASN A 41 -24.06 8.06 5.10
C ASN A 41 -22.85 7.61 5.92
N LEU A 42 -22.46 8.38 6.96
CA LEU A 42 -21.46 7.94 7.93
C LEU A 42 -21.89 6.67 8.66
N ALA A 43 -23.10 6.65 9.24
CA ALA A 43 -23.59 5.48 10.00
C ALA A 43 -23.67 4.23 9.11
N THR A 44 -24.12 4.40 7.86
CA THR A 44 -24.13 3.33 6.85
C THR A 44 -22.72 2.84 6.54
N GLY A 45 -21.77 3.75 6.33
CA GLY A 45 -20.38 3.40 6.05
C GLY A 45 -19.70 2.66 7.20
N VAL A 46 -19.92 3.11 8.43
CA VAL A 46 -19.45 2.43 9.63
C VAL A 46 -20.07 1.03 9.74
N CYS A 47 -21.38 0.91 9.52
CA CYS A 47 -22.07 -0.39 9.56
C CYS A 47 -21.51 -1.37 8.52
N ILE A 48 -21.32 -0.92 7.27
CA ILE A 48 -20.72 -1.75 6.22
C ILE A 48 -19.30 -2.17 6.61
N ALA A 49 -18.48 -1.24 7.12
CA ALA A 49 -17.12 -1.53 7.54
C ALA A 49 -17.07 -2.62 8.61
N PHE A 50 -17.92 -2.53 9.64
CA PHE A 50 -18.00 -3.54 10.70
C PHE A 50 -18.51 -4.89 10.20
N VAL A 51 -19.51 -4.89 9.30
CA VAL A 51 -20.02 -6.13 8.70
C VAL A 51 -18.94 -6.83 7.90
N LEU A 52 -18.24 -6.12 7.00
CA LEU A 52 -17.16 -6.68 6.21
C LEU A 52 -16.00 -7.16 7.08
N TRP A 53 -15.61 -6.37 8.07
CA TRP A 53 -14.58 -6.75 9.04
C TRP A 53 -14.96 -8.04 9.81
N ALA A 54 -16.19 -8.14 10.30
CA ALA A 54 -16.65 -9.34 11.00
C ALA A 54 -16.69 -10.57 10.09
N LEU A 55 -17.11 -10.39 8.83
CA LEU A 55 -17.08 -11.46 7.82
C LEU A 55 -15.64 -11.91 7.54
N LEU A 56 -14.68 -10.99 7.43
CA LEU A 56 -13.27 -11.32 7.24
C LEU A 56 -12.68 -12.08 8.44
N LEU A 57 -13.02 -11.67 9.68
CA LEU A 57 -12.65 -12.41 10.87
C LEU A 57 -13.21 -13.84 10.87
N ALA A 58 -14.49 -14.00 10.55
CA ALA A 58 -15.11 -15.32 10.45
C ALA A 58 -14.49 -16.16 9.32
N ALA A 59 -14.08 -15.52 8.22
CA ALA A 59 -13.45 -16.16 7.08
C ALA A 59 -11.95 -16.43 7.27
N GLN A 60 -11.30 -15.92 8.33
CA GLN A 60 -9.87 -16.06 8.57
C GLN A 60 -9.33 -17.49 8.40
N PRO A 61 -9.88 -18.53 9.08
CA PRO A 61 -9.34 -19.88 8.95
C PRO A 61 -9.47 -20.41 7.52
N LEU A 62 -10.57 -20.06 6.83
CA LEU A 62 -10.77 -20.43 5.44
C LEU A 62 -9.75 -19.74 4.53
N LEU A 63 -9.55 -18.44 4.68
CA LEU A 63 -8.59 -17.67 3.88
C LEU A 63 -7.17 -18.19 4.04
N ILE A 64 -6.71 -18.38 5.29
CA ILE A 64 -5.36 -18.89 5.56
C ILE A 64 -5.18 -20.30 4.98
N HIS A 65 -6.18 -21.16 5.12
CA HIS A 65 -6.14 -22.51 4.55
C HIS A 65 -6.04 -22.46 3.01
N GLN A 66 -6.90 -21.67 2.36
CA GLN A 66 -6.91 -21.54 0.91
C GLN A 66 -5.62 -20.92 0.36
N TRP A 67 -5.09 -19.89 1.02
CA TRP A 67 -3.81 -19.32 0.65
C TRP A 67 -2.67 -20.32 0.81
N THR A 68 -2.64 -21.11 1.88
CA THR A 68 -1.62 -22.13 2.08
C THR A 68 -1.69 -23.21 0.99
N GLN A 69 -2.89 -23.68 0.63
CA GLN A 69 -3.09 -24.62 -0.47
C GLN A 69 -2.65 -24.04 -1.82
N TYR A 70 -3.00 -22.78 -2.08
CA TYR A 70 -2.62 -22.08 -3.29
C TYR A 70 -1.09 -21.92 -3.40
N ILE A 71 -0.43 -21.55 -2.31
CA ILE A 71 1.04 -21.48 -2.25
C ILE A 71 1.63 -22.88 -2.50
N GLY A 72 1.11 -23.92 -1.85
CA GLY A 72 1.57 -25.30 -2.04
C GLY A 72 1.42 -25.79 -3.48
N PHE A 73 0.32 -25.44 -4.15
CA PHE A 73 0.13 -25.70 -5.57
C PHE A 73 1.24 -25.09 -6.42
N TRP A 74 1.57 -23.81 -6.20
CA TRP A 74 2.62 -23.12 -6.96
C TRP A 74 4.02 -23.60 -6.62
N LEU A 75 4.33 -23.93 -5.36
CA LEU A 75 5.61 -24.53 -5.02
C LEU A 75 5.83 -25.82 -5.80
N LYS A 76 4.81 -26.69 -5.85
CA LYS A 76 4.84 -27.92 -6.65
C LYS A 76 4.99 -27.63 -8.15
N ALA A 77 4.22 -26.67 -8.68
CA ALA A 77 4.28 -26.30 -10.10
C ALA A 77 5.65 -25.74 -10.52
N LEU A 78 6.34 -25.03 -9.60
CA LEU A 78 7.67 -24.46 -9.81
C LEU A 78 8.81 -25.44 -9.51
N GLY A 79 8.50 -26.67 -9.08
CA GLY A 79 9.51 -27.67 -8.71
C GLY A 79 10.28 -27.34 -7.43
N LEU A 80 9.72 -26.47 -6.58
CA LEU A 80 10.32 -26.09 -5.30
C LEU A 80 10.02 -27.14 -4.22
N PRO A 81 10.97 -27.44 -3.32
CA PRO A 81 10.73 -28.39 -2.24
C PRO A 81 9.64 -27.85 -1.30
N ALA A 82 8.60 -28.64 -1.09
CA ALA A 82 7.48 -28.31 -0.21
C ALA A 82 7.42 -29.32 0.93
N GLY A 83 7.25 -28.82 2.15
CA GLY A 83 7.05 -29.64 3.35
C GLY A 83 5.68 -30.30 3.35
N THR A 84 5.56 -31.36 4.14
CA THR A 84 4.25 -31.98 4.40
C THR A 84 3.60 -31.27 5.58
N ILE A 85 2.34 -30.88 5.42
CA ILE A 85 1.54 -30.35 6.51
C ILE A 85 1.05 -31.55 7.32
N VAL A 86 1.56 -31.73 8.54
CA VAL A 86 1.30 -32.91 9.37
C VAL A 86 0.50 -32.53 10.62
N GLY A 87 -0.70 -33.10 10.72
CA GLY A 87 -1.58 -32.98 11.90
C GLY A 87 -2.35 -31.66 12.01
N ALA A 88 -3.26 -31.59 12.99
CA ALA A 88 -3.98 -30.37 13.40
C ALA A 88 -3.14 -29.49 14.37
N SER A 89 -1.81 -29.54 14.24
CA SER A 89 -0.87 -28.83 15.10
C SER A 89 -1.04 -27.31 14.97
N GLN A 90 -0.88 -26.60 16.09
CA GLN A 90 -0.91 -25.13 16.16
C GLN A 90 0.29 -24.45 15.46
N ALA A 91 1.29 -25.20 15.00
CA ALA A 91 2.34 -24.64 14.15
C ALA A 91 1.73 -24.21 12.80
N GLU A 92 1.83 -22.91 12.47
CA GLU A 92 1.15 -22.33 11.30
C GLU A 92 1.34 -23.20 10.05
N PRO A 93 0.26 -23.55 9.32
CA PRO A 93 0.32 -24.43 8.14
C PRO A 93 1.35 -23.99 7.09
N LEU A 94 1.54 -22.68 6.94
CA LEU A 94 2.53 -22.11 6.02
C LEU A 94 3.97 -22.40 6.46
N HIS A 95 4.27 -22.37 7.76
CA HIS A 95 5.60 -22.67 8.29
C HIS A 95 6.00 -24.12 7.98
N GLN A 96 5.08 -25.07 8.17
CA GLN A 96 5.33 -26.49 7.87
C GLN A 96 5.56 -26.70 6.37
N LEU A 97 4.77 -26.04 5.52
CA LEU A 97 4.88 -26.11 4.08
C LEU A 97 6.24 -25.57 3.57
N LEU A 98 6.77 -24.53 4.21
CA LEU A 98 7.99 -23.85 3.77
C LEU A 98 9.27 -24.35 4.45
N ALA A 99 9.18 -25.16 5.51
CA ALA A 99 10.34 -25.64 6.28
C ALA A 99 11.50 -26.24 5.45
N PRO A 100 11.28 -26.95 4.33
CA PRO A 100 12.38 -27.45 3.50
C PRO A 100 13.11 -26.36 2.69
N LEU A 101 12.50 -25.20 2.50
CA LEU A 101 13.08 -24.11 1.71
C LEU A 101 14.14 -23.39 2.51
N LYS A 102 15.27 -23.12 1.85
CA LYS A 102 16.36 -22.31 2.41
C LYS A 102 16.62 -21.13 1.50
N SER A 103 16.96 -20.00 2.11
CA SER A 103 17.49 -18.83 1.41
C SER A 103 18.99 -18.72 1.66
N ALA A 104 19.74 -18.45 0.59
CA ALA A 104 21.19 -18.37 0.65
C ALA A 104 21.66 -17.21 1.55
N ILE A 105 22.62 -17.51 2.42
CA ILE A 105 23.34 -16.49 3.21
C ILE A 105 24.29 -15.77 2.25
N PRO A 106 24.27 -14.43 2.18
CA PRO A 106 25.16 -13.69 1.30
C PRO A 106 26.63 -13.87 1.74
N SER A 107 27.51 -14.20 0.80
CA SER A 107 28.96 -14.24 1.05
C SER A 107 29.53 -12.83 1.20
N PRO A 108 30.68 -12.64 1.89
CA PRO A 108 31.33 -11.33 2.00
C PRO A 108 31.61 -10.69 0.63
N GLU A 109 32.08 -11.47 -0.35
CA GLU A 109 32.31 -11.00 -1.72
C GLU A 109 31.03 -10.47 -2.37
N MET A 110 29.91 -11.16 -2.16
CA MET A 110 28.61 -10.72 -2.65
C MET A 110 28.17 -9.41 -1.98
N LEU A 111 28.42 -9.23 -0.69
CA LEU A 111 28.11 -7.98 0.02
C LEU A 111 28.92 -6.80 -0.52
N PHE A 112 30.22 -6.96 -0.75
CA PHE A 112 31.04 -5.91 -1.35
C PHE A 112 30.65 -5.60 -2.79
N GLY A 113 30.35 -6.63 -3.59
CA GLY A 113 29.83 -6.45 -4.95
C GLY A 113 28.49 -5.70 -4.95
N ALA A 114 27.57 -6.07 -4.06
CA ALA A 114 26.29 -5.40 -3.90
C ALA A 114 26.44 -3.96 -3.37
N LEU A 115 27.44 -3.69 -2.53
CA LEU A 115 27.75 -2.35 -2.03
C LEU A 115 28.22 -1.44 -3.16
N ALA A 116 29.17 -1.92 -3.97
CA ALA A 116 29.67 -1.21 -5.14
C ALA A 116 28.55 -0.97 -6.16
N PHE A 117 27.74 -1.99 -6.45
CA PHE A 117 26.60 -1.88 -7.34
C PHE A 117 25.54 -0.89 -6.81
N GLY A 118 25.15 -0.99 -5.54
CA GLY A 118 24.18 -0.11 -4.92
C GLY A 118 24.64 1.35 -4.89
N GLY A 119 25.93 1.60 -4.63
CA GLY A 119 26.54 2.93 -4.69
C GLY A 119 26.54 3.51 -6.10
N ALA A 120 26.96 2.70 -7.09
CA ALA A 120 26.93 3.08 -8.50
C ALA A 120 25.50 3.39 -8.98
N ALA A 121 24.53 2.53 -8.63
CA ALA A 121 23.12 2.73 -8.96
C ALA A 121 22.55 3.99 -8.31
N TRP A 122 22.87 4.26 -7.05
CA TRP A 122 22.45 5.49 -6.35
C TRP A 122 23.00 6.75 -7.03
N PHE A 123 24.27 6.72 -7.45
CA PHE A 123 24.91 7.83 -8.15
C PHE A 123 24.33 8.03 -9.56
N ALA A 124 24.11 6.94 -10.29
CA ALA A 124 23.45 6.96 -11.60
C ALA A 124 22.02 7.52 -11.50
N ALA A 125 21.25 7.08 -10.50
CA ALA A 125 19.91 7.60 -10.23
C ALA A 125 19.92 9.12 -9.94
N GLY A 126 21.01 9.64 -9.35
CA GLY A 126 21.22 11.06 -9.12
C GLY A 126 21.22 11.91 -10.39
N ARG A 127 21.58 11.33 -11.54
CA ARG A 127 21.62 12.00 -12.86
C ARG A 127 20.28 12.07 -13.57
N LEU A 128 19.23 11.44 -13.03
CA LEU A 128 17.90 11.53 -13.61
C LEU A 128 17.31 12.94 -13.36
N GLU A 129 16.76 13.55 -14.40
CA GLU A 129 16.25 14.92 -14.39
C GLU A 129 14.88 15.04 -15.07
N GLY A 130 14.22 16.19 -14.86
CA GLY A 130 12.95 16.52 -15.51
C GLY A 130 11.80 15.57 -15.16
N ARG A 131 11.22 14.92 -16.16
CA ARG A 131 10.04 14.04 -15.99
C ARG A 131 10.32 12.77 -15.17
N LEU A 132 11.59 12.42 -14.97
CA LEU A 132 12.01 11.22 -14.24
C LEU A 132 12.26 11.46 -12.74
N LEU A 133 11.96 12.65 -12.23
CA LEU A 133 12.14 12.98 -10.81
C LEU A 133 11.46 11.99 -9.84
N PRO A 134 10.21 11.51 -10.06
CA PRO A 134 9.61 10.53 -9.16
C PRO A 134 10.41 9.22 -9.10
N ILE A 135 10.89 8.74 -10.26
CA ILE A 135 11.70 7.53 -10.37
C ILE A 135 13.06 7.73 -9.71
N LYS A 136 13.68 8.90 -9.86
CA LYS A 136 14.93 9.27 -9.18
C LYS A 136 14.84 9.10 -7.68
N TYR A 137 13.82 9.68 -7.06
CA TYR A 137 13.68 9.61 -5.61
C TYR A 137 13.34 8.19 -5.15
N LEU A 138 12.47 7.47 -5.88
CA LEU A 138 12.19 6.07 -5.58
C LEU A 138 13.47 5.22 -5.63
N LEU A 139 14.21 5.27 -6.73
CA LEU A 139 15.41 4.45 -6.92
C LEU A 139 16.50 4.80 -5.91
N ARG A 140 16.67 6.09 -5.58
CA ARG A 140 17.63 6.53 -4.55
C ARG A 140 17.23 6.02 -3.16
N SER A 141 15.95 6.09 -2.80
CA SER A 141 15.45 5.55 -1.54
C SER A 141 15.68 4.04 -1.44
N LEU A 142 15.39 3.29 -2.51
CA LEU A 142 15.65 1.85 -2.57
C LEU A 142 17.14 1.53 -2.44
N CYS A 143 18.00 2.30 -3.12
CA CYS A 143 19.45 2.13 -2.98
C CYS A 143 19.91 2.43 -1.56
N VAL A 144 19.36 3.46 -0.88
CA VAL A 144 19.70 3.76 0.53
C VAL A 144 19.30 2.60 1.44
N ILE A 145 18.11 2.03 1.27
CA ILE A 145 17.65 0.87 2.05
C ILE A 145 18.57 -0.33 1.81
N LEU A 146 18.93 -0.61 0.55
CA LEU A 146 19.85 -1.68 0.20
C LEU A 146 21.22 -1.46 0.85
N LEU A 147 21.81 -0.28 0.68
CA LEU A 147 23.12 0.07 1.23
C LEU A 147 23.14 -0.04 2.76
N LEU A 148 22.10 0.45 3.43
CA LEU A 148 21.98 0.33 4.89
C LEU A 148 21.87 -1.14 5.32
N SER A 149 21.11 -1.95 4.58
CA SER A 149 20.99 -3.39 4.84
C SER A 149 22.34 -4.11 4.70
N ILE A 150 23.13 -3.75 3.68
CA ILE A 150 24.49 -4.27 3.50
C ILE A 150 25.39 -3.86 4.66
N LEU A 151 25.36 -2.59 5.07
CA LEU A 151 26.17 -2.11 6.19
C LEU A 151 25.85 -2.85 7.49
N VAL A 152 24.57 -3.09 7.77
CA VAL A 152 24.15 -3.90 8.93
C VAL A 152 24.69 -5.32 8.83
N LEU A 153 24.61 -5.96 7.66
CA LEU A 153 25.16 -7.31 7.42
C LEU A 153 26.68 -7.38 7.55
N LEU A 154 27.40 -6.33 7.17
CA LEU A 154 28.85 -6.28 7.32
C LEU A 154 29.26 -6.20 8.80
N VAL A 155 28.50 -5.50 9.63
CA VAL A 155 28.78 -5.35 11.08
C VAL A 155 28.27 -6.56 11.86
N TRP A 156 27.09 -7.08 11.51
CA TRP A 156 26.45 -8.23 12.16
C TRP A 156 25.97 -9.24 11.12
N PRO A 157 26.84 -10.13 10.62
CA PRO A 157 26.46 -11.11 9.59
C PRO A 157 25.37 -12.09 10.04
N GLU A 158 25.31 -12.37 11.35
CA GLU A 158 24.28 -13.22 11.97
C GLU A 158 22.94 -12.48 12.20
N SER A 159 22.84 -11.18 11.93
CA SER A 159 21.61 -10.40 12.16
C SER A 159 20.43 -10.86 11.30
N PHE A 160 20.68 -11.54 10.18
CA PHE A 160 19.63 -12.14 9.36
C PHE A 160 19.21 -13.51 9.89
N ALA A 161 18.73 -13.52 11.14
CA ALA A 161 18.07 -14.65 11.77
C ALA A 161 16.63 -14.87 11.24
N TYR A 162 16.16 -14.04 10.29
CA TYR A 162 14.87 -14.22 9.63
C TYR A 162 14.94 -15.37 8.63
N SER A 163 14.19 -16.44 8.91
CA SER A 163 14.04 -17.54 7.98
C SER A 163 13.03 -17.19 6.88
N LEU A 164 13.06 -17.95 5.77
CA LEU A 164 12.13 -17.75 4.66
C LEU A 164 10.70 -18.01 5.10
N GLU A 165 10.49 -19.02 5.96
CA GLU A 165 9.17 -19.32 6.50
C GLU A 165 8.64 -18.22 7.44
N GLN A 166 9.49 -17.63 8.29
CA GLN A 166 9.10 -16.48 9.11
C GLN A 166 8.72 -15.27 8.25
N HIS A 167 9.53 -14.97 7.23
CA HIS A 167 9.25 -13.87 6.31
C HIS A 167 7.92 -14.03 5.58
N ALA A 168 7.63 -15.25 5.07
CA ALA A 168 6.37 -15.52 4.40
C ALA A 168 5.17 -15.47 5.36
N GLY A 169 5.33 -15.98 6.59
CA GLY A 169 4.32 -15.93 7.66
C GLY A 169 3.96 -14.49 8.05
N ASP A 170 4.97 -13.63 8.20
CA ASP A 170 4.77 -12.20 8.43
C ASP A 170 4.03 -11.52 7.28
N LEU A 171 4.39 -11.85 6.03
CA LEU A 171 3.75 -11.25 4.87
C LEU A 171 2.27 -11.65 4.78
N MET A 172 1.95 -12.91 5.10
CA MET A 172 0.57 -13.40 5.22
C MET A 172 -0.18 -12.69 6.34
N THR A 173 0.43 -12.59 7.52
CA THR A 173 -0.17 -11.94 8.69
C THR A 173 -0.42 -10.45 8.45
N ASN A 174 0.57 -9.74 7.91
CA ASN A 174 0.47 -8.32 7.62
C ASN A 174 -0.49 -8.03 6.47
N GLY A 175 -0.50 -8.85 5.43
CA GLY A 175 -1.49 -8.76 4.35
C GLY A 175 -2.92 -8.95 4.87
N TYR A 176 -3.14 -9.93 5.74
CA TYR A 176 -4.43 -10.14 6.40
C TYR A 176 -4.82 -8.96 7.32
N ARG A 177 -3.88 -8.39 8.07
CA ARG A 177 -4.13 -7.18 8.87
C ARG A 177 -4.54 -5.99 8.01
N CYS A 178 -3.91 -5.80 6.85
CA CYS A 178 -4.33 -4.79 5.88
C CYS A 178 -5.78 -5.03 5.42
N LEU A 179 -6.12 -6.27 5.08
CA LEU A 179 -7.48 -6.68 4.71
C LEU A 179 -8.51 -6.34 5.81
N LEU A 180 -8.15 -6.46 7.09
CA LEU A 180 -9.04 -6.07 8.20
C LEU A 180 -9.20 -4.55 8.35
N VAL A 181 -8.20 -3.75 7.96
CA VAL A 181 -8.21 -2.29 8.12
C VAL A 181 -8.91 -1.59 6.95
N PHE A 182 -8.83 -2.13 5.74
CA PHE A 182 -9.40 -1.55 4.53
C PHE A 182 -10.91 -1.26 4.59
N PRO A 183 -11.77 -2.10 5.20
CA PRO A 183 -13.19 -1.78 5.35
C PRO A 183 -13.41 -0.47 6.11
N PHE A 184 -12.62 -0.19 7.15
CA PHE A 184 -12.71 1.04 7.91
C PHE A 184 -12.19 2.25 7.13
N MET A 185 -11.09 2.07 6.38
CA MET A 185 -10.60 3.13 5.49
C MET A 185 -11.64 3.51 4.43
N LEU A 186 -12.36 2.52 3.87
CA LEU A 186 -13.46 2.76 2.95
C LEU A 186 -14.68 3.37 3.65
N GLY A 187 -14.99 2.94 4.88
CA GLY A 187 -16.08 3.51 5.68
C GLY A 187 -15.89 5.01 5.96
N VAL A 188 -14.67 5.41 6.33
CA VAL A 188 -14.32 6.81 6.64
C VAL A 188 -14.03 7.63 5.39
N GLY A 189 -13.51 7.02 4.31
CA GLY A 189 -13.15 7.72 3.08
C GLY A 189 -14.24 7.72 2.01
N TYR A 190 -14.66 6.52 1.59
CA TYR A 190 -15.51 6.32 0.41
C TYR A 190 -17.01 6.31 0.73
N HIS A 191 -17.43 5.71 1.85
CA HIS A 191 -18.86 5.58 2.16
C HIS A 191 -19.51 6.87 2.64
N LEU A 192 -18.74 7.95 2.82
CA LEU A 192 -19.27 9.29 3.10
C LEU A 192 -20.00 9.91 1.89
N PHE A 193 -19.73 9.44 0.66
CA PHE A 193 -20.39 9.96 -0.54
C PHE A 193 -21.83 9.44 -0.65
N ASP A 194 -22.72 10.27 -1.18
CA ASP A 194 -24.15 9.95 -1.33
C ASP A 194 -24.41 9.04 -2.54
N GLU A 195 -24.05 7.77 -2.36
CA GLU A 195 -24.19 6.73 -3.37
C GLU A 195 -25.16 5.64 -2.94
N ARG A 196 -25.74 4.95 -3.92
CA ARG A 196 -26.59 3.79 -3.67
C ARG A 196 -25.82 2.74 -2.86
N LEU A 197 -26.46 2.16 -1.85
CA LEU A 197 -25.87 1.13 -0.98
C LEU A 197 -25.20 -0.02 -1.76
N VAL A 198 -25.83 -0.45 -2.86
CA VAL A 198 -25.31 -1.52 -3.73
C VAL A 198 -23.95 -1.13 -4.33
N VAL A 199 -23.77 0.13 -4.73
CA VAL A 199 -22.52 0.64 -5.29
C VAL A 199 -21.45 0.69 -4.20
N LYS A 200 -21.80 1.16 -3.00
CA LYS A 200 -20.90 1.15 -1.83
C LYS A 200 -20.37 -0.25 -1.53
N LEU A 201 -21.26 -1.24 -1.50
CA LEU A 201 -20.90 -2.64 -1.26
C LEU A 201 -20.08 -3.22 -2.41
N LEU A 202 -20.45 -2.96 -3.67
CA LEU A 202 -19.76 -3.49 -4.83
C LEU A 202 -18.28 -3.07 -4.85
N TYR A 203 -17.98 -1.78 -4.67
CA TYR A 203 -16.59 -1.30 -4.67
C TYR A 203 -15.82 -1.80 -3.45
N SER A 204 -16.44 -1.84 -2.27
CA SER A 204 -15.78 -2.43 -1.10
C SER A 204 -15.43 -3.89 -1.32
N LEU A 205 -16.38 -4.71 -1.79
CA LEU A 205 -16.14 -6.12 -2.07
C LEU A 205 -15.12 -6.32 -3.18
N ALA A 206 -15.12 -5.48 -4.23
CA ALA A 206 -14.13 -5.56 -5.30
C ALA A 206 -12.70 -5.29 -4.78
N ILE A 207 -12.52 -4.28 -3.95
CA ILE A 207 -11.22 -3.94 -3.34
C ILE A 207 -10.77 -5.06 -2.40
N GLU A 208 -11.64 -5.54 -1.50
CA GLU A 208 -11.31 -6.66 -0.60
C GLU A 208 -10.94 -7.92 -1.39
N THR A 209 -11.74 -8.27 -2.40
CA THR A 209 -11.50 -9.46 -3.25
C THR A 209 -10.17 -9.35 -3.98
N TYR A 210 -9.81 -8.17 -4.48
CA TYR A 210 -8.51 -7.94 -5.08
C TYR A 210 -7.37 -8.30 -4.12
N PHE A 211 -7.43 -7.83 -2.87
CA PHE A 211 -6.39 -8.15 -1.88
C PHE A 211 -6.40 -9.62 -1.46
N ILE A 212 -7.59 -10.22 -1.31
CA ILE A 212 -7.72 -11.67 -1.04
C ILE A 212 -6.99 -12.50 -2.10
N VAL A 213 -7.09 -12.12 -3.37
CA VAL A 213 -6.41 -12.80 -4.47
C VAL A 213 -4.93 -12.44 -4.53
N MET A 214 -4.56 -11.18 -4.31
CA MET A 214 -3.20 -10.70 -4.54
C MET A 214 -2.22 -11.09 -3.43
N ILE A 215 -2.65 -11.16 -2.17
CA ILE A 215 -1.79 -11.53 -1.03
C ILE A 215 -1.02 -12.85 -1.28
N PRO A 216 -1.67 -13.98 -1.62
CA PRO A 216 -0.94 -15.23 -1.85
C PRO A 216 0.00 -15.17 -3.06
N HIS A 217 -0.34 -14.44 -4.12
CA HIS A 217 0.57 -14.22 -5.26
C HIS A 217 1.82 -13.46 -4.84
N LYS A 218 1.64 -12.45 -3.99
CA LYS A 218 2.74 -11.66 -3.44
C LYS A 218 3.67 -12.52 -2.59
N ILE A 219 3.11 -13.41 -1.77
CA ILE A 219 3.89 -14.37 -0.97
C ILE A 219 4.70 -15.30 -1.87
N ILE A 220 4.10 -15.87 -2.92
CA ILE A 220 4.81 -16.73 -3.89
C ILE A 220 5.95 -15.96 -4.55
N LEU A 221 5.71 -14.70 -4.97
CA LEU A 221 6.74 -13.86 -5.56
C LEU A 221 7.94 -13.66 -4.62
N HIS A 222 7.69 -13.42 -3.33
CA HIS A 222 8.76 -13.29 -2.33
C HIS A 222 9.49 -14.61 -2.12
N ILE A 223 8.77 -15.74 -2.03
CA ILE A 223 9.39 -17.06 -1.89
C ILE A 223 10.31 -17.36 -3.06
N VAL A 224 9.84 -17.15 -4.30
CA VAL A 224 10.63 -17.38 -5.51
C VAL A 224 11.85 -16.45 -5.55
N ALA A 225 11.66 -15.16 -5.29
CA ALA A 225 12.75 -14.18 -5.28
C ALA A 225 13.81 -14.53 -4.22
N LEU A 226 13.41 -15.03 -3.05
CA LEU A 226 14.33 -15.39 -1.97
C LEU A 226 14.96 -16.78 -2.12
N HIS A 227 14.28 -17.70 -2.82
CA HIS A 227 14.82 -19.03 -3.09
C HIS A 227 15.94 -18.96 -4.13
N PHE A 228 15.74 -18.21 -5.22
CA PHE A 228 16.75 -18.04 -6.27
C PHE A 228 17.71 -16.89 -6.00
N GLY A 229 17.32 -15.93 -5.16
CA GLY A 229 18.15 -14.83 -4.73
C GLY A 229 18.86 -15.11 -3.40
N THR A 230 19.22 -14.03 -2.72
CA THR A 230 19.80 -14.10 -1.37
C THR A 230 18.96 -13.31 -0.39
N ARG A 231 19.17 -13.56 0.90
CA ARG A 231 18.49 -12.82 1.99
C ARG A 231 18.68 -11.32 1.92
N LEU A 232 19.70 -10.84 1.21
CA LEU A 232 19.95 -9.42 0.99
C LEU A 232 18.78 -8.71 0.29
N SER A 233 17.96 -9.45 -0.45
CA SER A 233 16.78 -8.91 -1.12
C SER A 233 15.56 -8.72 -0.20
N MET A 234 15.53 -9.34 0.99
CA MET A 234 14.37 -9.26 1.90
C MET A 234 13.94 -7.83 2.25
N PRO A 235 14.84 -6.90 2.63
CA PRO A 235 14.43 -5.54 2.99
C PRO A 235 13.85 -4.77 1.80
N LEU A 236 14.41 -4.97 0.61
CA LEU A 236 13.89 -4.38 -0.63
C LEU A 236 12.52 -4.93 -0.96
N LEU A 237 12.34 -6.25 -0.87
CA LEU A 237 11.05 -6.89 -1.09
C LEU A 237 10.00 -6.38 -0.09
N TYR A 238 10.35 -6.25 1.20
CA TYR A 238 9.45 -5.68 2.21
C TYR A 238 9.04 -4.24 1.92
N VAL A 239 9.95 -3.39 1.43
CA VAL A 239 9.60 -2.00 1.15
C VAL A 239 8.82 -1.88 -0.16
N CYS A 240 9.27 -2.57 -1.22
CA CYS A 240 8.66 -2.46 -2.55
C CYS A 240 7.35 -3.23 -2.68
N LEU A 241 7.21 -4.34 -1.97
CA LEU A 241 6.14 -5.33 -2.14
C LEU A 241 5.60 -5.83 -0.78
N GLY A 242 5.88 -5.14 0.33
CA GLY A 242 5.27 -5.43 1.64
C GLY A 242 3.95 -4.69 1.85
N SER A 243 3.61 -4.41 3.11
CA SER A 243 2.36 -3.74 3.48
C SER A 243 2.28 -2.28 3.02
N ALA A 244 3.43 -1.59 2.95
CA ALA A 244 3.48 -0.23 2.41
C ALA A 244 2.99 -0.16 0.95
N PHE A 245 3.38 -1.16 0.14
CA PHE A 245 2.88 -1.30 -1.22
C PHE A 245 1.38 -1.61 -1.25
N ASP A 246 0.89 -2.46 -0.35
CA ASP A 246 -0.55 -2.76 -0.25
C ASP A 246 -1.36 -1.48 0.00
N VAL A 247 -0.87 -0.59 0.87
CA VAL A 247 -1.52 0.71 1.12
C VAL A 247 -1.52 1.59 -0.12
N LEU A 248 -0.42 1.64 -0.88
CA LEU A 248 -0.37 2.41 -2.13
C LEU A 248 -1.35 1.88 -3.17
N VAL A 249 -1.45 0.55 -3.31
CA VAL A 249 -2.41 -0.10 -4.19
C VAL A 249 -3.84 0.17 -3.71
N PHE A 250 -4.10 0.13 -2.40
CA PHE A 250 -5.39 0.50 -1.84
C PHE A 250 -5.76 1.93 -2.19
N VAL A 251 -4.83 2.88 -2.04
CA VAL A 251 -5.05 4.30 -2.41
C VAL A 251 -5.36 4.43 -3.90
N ALA A 252 -4.68 3.68 -4.77
CA ALA A 252 -4.94 3.68 -6.21
C ALA A 252 -6.35 3.13 -6.54
N LEU A 253 -6.72 1.99 -5.94
CA LEU A 253 -8.05 1.38 -6.12
C LEU A 253 -9.16 2.26 -5.54
N TYR A 254 -8.91 2.91 -4.40
CA TYR A 254 -9.78 3.91 -3.81
C TYR A 254 -9.99 5.10 -4.75
N ALA A 255 -8.91 5.65 -5.32
CA ALA A 255 -8.99 6.77 -6.26
C ALA A 255 -9.73 6.37 -7.55
N TRP A 256 -9.57 5.12 -8.00
CA TRP A 256 -10.34 4.55 -9.10
C TRP A 256 -11.83 4.42 -8.73
N ALA A 257 -12.18 3.90 -7.56
CA ALA A 257 -13.58 3.83 -7.14
C ALA A 257 -14.22 5.23 -7.06
N LEU A 258 -13.46 6.22 -6.59
CA LEU A 258 -13.89 7.61 -6.49
C LEU A 258 -14.08 8.27 -7.87
N SER A 259 -13.25 7.94 -8.86
CA SER A 259 -13.35 8.52 -10.21
C SER A 259 -14.58 8.06 -10.98
N ASN A 260 -15.20 6.95 -10.57
CA ASN A 260 -16.41 6.40 -11.16
C ASN A 260 -17.71 6.95 -10.52
N LEU A 261 -17.62 7.82 -9.51
CA LEU A 261 -18.81 8.40 -8.92
C LEU A 261 -19.50 9.38 -9.89
N PRO A 262 -20.84 9.34 -10.03
CA PRO A 262 -21.58 10.30 -10.82
C PRO A 262 -21.36 11.74 -10.33
N PRO A 263 -21.48 12.75 -11.22
CA PRO A 263 -21.41 14.14 -10.81
C PRO A 263 -22.52 14.43 -9.78
N GLN A 264 -22.15 14.98 -8.63
CA GLN A 264 -23.12 15.39 -7.62
C GLN A 264 -23.95 16.55 -8.17
N HIS A 265 -25.24 16.31 -8.44
CA HIS A 265 -26.17 17.38 -8.78
C HIS A 265 -26.47 18.18 -7.52
N HIS A 266 -25.87 19.37 -7.42
CA HIS A 266 -26.34 20.38 -6.48
C HIS A 266 -27.74 20.81 -6.92
N SER A 267 -28.78 20.27 -6.29
CA SER A 267 -30.07 20.95 -6.24
C SER A 267 -29.85 22.22 -5.41
N MET A 268 -29.70 23.36 -6.11
CA MET A 268 -29.83 24.68 -5.50
C MET A 268 -31.25 24.89 -4.98
#